data_AF-A0A3D5I1D4-F1
#
_entry.id   AF-A0A3D5I1D4-F1
#
_cell.length_a   1.000
_cell.length_b   1.000
_cell.length_c   1.000
_cell.angle_alpha   90.00
_cell.angle_beta   90.00
_cell.angle_gamma   90.00
#
_symmetry.space_group_name_H-M   'P 1'
#
loop_
_entity.id
_entity.type
_entity.pdbx_description
1 polymer ?
#
loop_
_entity_poly.entity_id
_entity_poly.type
_entity_poly.pdbx_seq_one_letter_code
_entity_poly.pdbx_strand_id
1 'polypeptide(L)'
;MMAMADLSWPALTLLTRQGCCLCEGLQERLEALDPAPPLQCVDVDGDAQLQARFGLEVPVLMTASGEVLARVPPRLSGDRLADWLQRSLNSSNSA
;
A
#
# COMPACT_ATOMS: atom_id res chain seq x y z
N MET A 1 12.72 -0.77 30.44
CA MET A 1 11.94 -1.50 29.42
C MET A 1 11.55 -0.51 28.33
N MET A 2 12.49 -0.11 27.47
CA MET A 2 12.31 0.87 26.39
C MET A 2 13.33 0.57 25.30
N ALA A 3 12.86 -0.07 24.22
CA ALA A 3 13.52 -0.12 22.92
C ALA A 3 12.41 -0.33 21.88
N MET A 4 11.52 0.65 21.76
CA MET A 4 10.53 0.73 20.67
C MET A 4 11.09 1.71 19.65
N ALA A 5 12.29 1.44 19.14
CA ALA A 5 12.83 2.21 18.04
C ALA A 5 12.14 1.72 16.77
N ASP A 6 11.20 2.53 16.29
CA ASP A 6 10.94 2.74 14.86
C ASP A 6 10.72 1.51 13.97
N LEU A 7 9.80 0.61 14.36
CA LEU A 7 9.09 -0.23 13.38
C LEU A 7 7.79 0.44 12.94
N SER A 8 7.81 1.77 12.83
CA SER A 8 6.71 2.55 12.31
C SER A 8 6.79 2.47 10.80
N TRP A 9 5.97 1.62 10.19
CA TRP A 9 5.81 1.69 8.73
C TRP A 9 5.49 3.14 8.33
N PRO A 10 6.02 3.63 7.20
CA PRO A 10 5.62 4.94 6.70
C PRO A 10 4.12 4.93 6.37
N ALA A 11 3.49 6.09 6.37
CA ALA A 11 2.11 6.20 5.91
C ALA A 11 2.03 5.84 4.41
N LEU A 12 1.06 5.00 4.08
CA LEU A 12 0.80 4.48 2.75
C LEU A 12 -0.59 4.89 2.30
N THR A 13 -0.74 5.16 1.02
CA THR A 13 -2.04 5.40 0.39
C THR A 13 -2.33 4.25 -0.56
N LEU A 14 -3.41 3.50 -0.32
CA LEU A 14 -3.93 2.51 -1.24
C LEU A 14 -4.98 3.17 -2.11
N LEU A 15 -4.64 3.38 -3.37
CA LEU A 15 -5.64 3.68 -4.38
C LEU A 15 -6.47 2.42 -4.61
N THR A 16 -7.78 2.55 -4.40
CA THR A 16 -8.77 1.49 -4.50
C THR A 16 -9.94 1.95 -5.38
N ARG A 17 -10.84 1.04 -5.71
CA ARG A 17 -12.11 1.35 -6.39
C ARG A 17 -13.23 0.51 -5.80
N GLN A 18 -14.46 1.03 -5.84
CA GLN A 18 -15.63 0.28 -5.37
C GLN A 18 -15.84 -1.00 -6.18
N GLY A 19 -16.17 -2.10 -5.48
CA GLY A 19 -16.50 -3.39 -6.10
C GLY A 19 -15.28 -4.19 -6.59
N CYS A 20 -14.07 -3.84 -6.16
CA CYS A 20 -12.86 -4.61 -6.49
C CYS A 20 -12.40 -5.47 -5.32
N CYS A 21 -12.75 -6.76 -5.37
CA CYS A 21 -12.35 -7.76 -4.38
C CYS A 21 -10.83 -7.96 -4.26
N LEU A 22 -10.04 -7.56 -5.27
CA LEU A 22 -8.57 -7.55 -5.17
C LEU A 22 -8.05 -6.40 -4.29
N CYS A 23 -8.72 -5.25 -4.29
CA CYS A 23 -8.32 -4.11 -3.47
C CYS A 23 -8.65 -4.37 -2.00
N GLU A 24 -9.86 -4.86 -1.72
CA GLU A 24 -10.30 -5.27 -0.38
C GLU A 24 -9.34 -6.32 0.21
N GLY A 25 -9.07 -7.39 -0.56
CA GLY A 25 -8.16 -8.44 -0.11
C GLY A 25 -6.71 -7.98 0.08
N LEU A 26 -6.27 -6.90 -0.58
CA LEU A 26 -4.95 -6.32 -0.33
C LEU A 26 -4.95 -5.48 0.95
N GLN A 27 -5.97 -4.66 1.15
CA GLN A 27 -6.15 -3.85 2.35
C GLN A 27 -6.14 -4.75 3.60
N GLU A 28 -6.98 -5.78 3.63
CA GLU A 28 -7.08 -6.70 4.76
C GLU A 28 -5.74 -7.34 5.11
N ARG A 29 -4.93 -7.70 4.09
CA ARG A 29 -3.62 -8.32 4.32
C ARG A 29 -2.59 -7.34 4.87
N LEU A 30 -2.66 -6.09 4.45
CA LEU A 30 -1.80 -5.02 4.98
C LEU A 30 -2.19 -4.74 6.44
N GLU A 31 -3.49 -4.62 6.72
CA GLU A 31 -4.03 -4.44 8.08
C GLU A 31 -3.73 -5.64 9.00
N ALA A 32 -3.61 -6.85 8.43
CA ALA A 32 -3.24 -8.06 9.17
C ALA A 32 -1.73 -8.19 9.48
N LEU A 33 -0.88 -7.26 9.01
CA LEU A 33 0.53 -7.24 9.39
C LEU A 33 0.69 -6.81 10.86
N ASP A 34 1.74 -7.28 11.52
CA ASP A 34 2.08 -6.89 12.89
C ASP A 34 3.54 -6.38 12.96
N PRO A 35 3.76 -5.06 13.21
CA PRO A 35 2.74 -4.02 13.33
C PRO A 35 2.04 -3.74 11.98
N ALA A 36 0.81 -3.23 12.00
CA ALA A 36 0.10 -2.84 10.78
C ALA A 36 0.60 -1.48 10.27
N PRO A 37 0.83 -1.30 8.95
CA PRO A 37 1.19 -0.02 8.41
C PRO A 37 0.03 0.98 8.43
N PRO A 38 0.28 2.28 8.66
CA PRO A 38 -0.75 3.28 8.51
C PRO A 38 -1.16 3.37 7.04
N LEU A 39 -2.35 2.87 6.73
CA LEU A 39 -2.88 2.78 5.36
C LEU A 39 -4.09 3.70 5.19
N GLN A 40 -4.07 4.53 4.16
CA GLN A 40 -5.20 5.38 3.77
C GLN A 40 -5.78 4.87 2.45
N CYS A 41 -7.05 4.47 2.45
CA CYS A 41 -7.72 4.04 1.24
C CYS A 41 -8.35 5.25 0.52
N VAL A 42 -8.01 5.44 -0.75
CA VAL A 42 -8.54 6.53 -1.58
C VAL A 42 -9.21 5.93 -2.80
N ASP A 43 -10.49 6.28 -3.00
CA ASP A 43 -11.25 5.84 -4.15
C ASP A 43 -10.84 6.62 -5.40
N VAL A 44 -10.27 5.93 -6.39
CA VAL A 44 -9.87 6.54 -7.65
C VAL A 44 -11.08 6.98 -8.48
N ASP A 45 -12.24 6.33 -8.34
CA ASP A 45 -13.44 6.69 -9.09
C ASP A 45 -14.08 7.99 -8.56
N GLY A 46 -13.69 8.43 -7.35
CA GLY A 46 -14.12 9.70 -6.75
C GLY A 46 -13.35 10.94 -7.23
N ASP A 47 -12.19 10.76 -7.88
CA ASP A 47 -11.35 11.84 -8.39
C ASP A 47 -11.01 11.60 -9.86
N ALA A 48 -11.50 12.49 -10.74
CA ALA A 48 -11.32 12.36 -12.19
C ALA A 48 -9.83 12.33 -12.63
N GLN A 49 -8.93 12.97 -11.89
CA GLN A 49 -7.50 12.95 -12.20
C GLN A 49 -6.87 11.60 -11.81
N LEU A 50 -7.21 11.08 -10.63
CA LEU A 50 -6.75 9.75 -10.20
C LEU A 50 -7.35 8.65 -11.07
N GLN A 51 -8.62 8.76 -11.43
CA GLN A 51 -9.29 7.81 -12.33
C GLN A 51 -8.60 7.75 -13.69
N ALA A 52 -8.33 8.91 -14.31
CA ALA A 52 -7.70 8.97 -15.62
C ALA A 52 -6.26 8.43 -15.61
N ARG A 53 -5.55 8.58 -14.49
CA ARG A 53 -4.15 8.18 -14.36
C ARG A 53 -3.98 6.73 -13.89
N PHE A 54 -4.74 6.30 -12.88
CA PHE A 54 -4.58 5.04 -12.16
C PHE A 54 -5.78 4.10 -12.25
N GLY A 55 -6.90 4.51 -12.86
CA GLY A 55 -8.14 3.71 -12.90
C GLY A 55 -8.02 2.33 -13.58
N LEU A 56 -6.99 2.13 -14.41
CA LEU A 56 -6.67 0.82 -15.02
C LEU A 56 -5.58 0.04 -14.27
N GLU A 57 -4.92 0.66 -13.31
CA GLU A 57 -3.77 0.11 -12.58
C GLU A 57 -4.11 -0.27 -11.13
N VAL A 58 -5.28 0.12 -10.63
CA VAL A 58 -5.81 -0.26 -9.32
C VAL A 58 -5.77 -1.79 -9.11
N PRO A 59 -5.31 -2.30 -7.95
CA PRO A 59 -4.82 -1.56 -6.77
C PRO A 59 -3.42 -0.97 -6.95
N VAL A 60 -3.25 0.31 -6.56
CA VAL A 60 -1.97 1.02 -6.56
C VAL A 60 -1.61 1.42 -5.14
N LEU A 61 -0.40 1.10 -4.69
CA LEU A 61 0.12 1.54 -3.39
C LEU A 61 1.03 2.75 -3.60
N MET A 62 0.87 3.78 -2.78
CA MET A 62 1.69 4.99 -2.81
C MET A 62 2.26 5.28 -1.43
N THR A 63 3.45 5.87 -1.39
CA THR A 63 4.04 6.39 -0.15
C THR A 63 3.41 7.73 0.24
N ALA A 64 3.58 8.15 1.49
CA ALA A 64 3.17 9.48 1.95
C ALA A 64 3.80 10.63 1.15
N SER A 65 4.97 10.40 0.54
CA SER A 65 5.66 11.36 -0.31
C SER A 65 5.06 11.46 -1.72
N GLY A 66 4.07 10.62 -2.05
CA GLY A 66 3.41 10.57 -3.36
C GLY A 66 4.10 9.65 -4.37
N GLU A 67 5.05 8.83 -3.95
CA GLU A 67 5.71 7.86 -4.85
C GLU A 67 4.86 6.62 -5.02
N VAL A 68 4.72 6.15 -6.26
CA VAL A 68 3.98 4.92 -6.57
C VAL A 68 4.90 3.72 -6.37
N LEU A 69 4.49 2.78 -5.51
CA LEU A 69 5.17 1.51 -5.35
C LEU A 69 4.77 0.53 -6.45
N ALA A 70 5.58 -0.51 -6.62
CA ALA A 70 5.29 -1.60 -7.53
C ALA A 70 3.95 -2.27 -7.19
N ARG A 71 3.28 -2.86 -8.18
CA ARG A 71 2.00 -3.53 -7.97
C ARG A 71 2.17 -4.74 -7.05
N VAL A 72 1.37 -4.81 -5.99
CA VAL A 72 1.42 -5.94 -5.05
C VAL A 72 0.95 -7.22 -5.76
N PRO A 73 1.72 -8.32 -5.70
CA PRO A 73 1.29 -9.58 -6.27
C PRO A 73 0.05 -10.12 -5.54
N PRO A 74 -1.01 -10.54 -6.24
CA PRO A 74 -2.29 -10.93 -5.62
C PRO A 74 -2.22 -12.20 -4.77
N ARG A 75 -1.12 -12.95 -4.85
CA ARG A 75 -0.87 -14.17 -4.05
C ARG A 75 0.05 -13.93 -2.84
N LEU A 76 0.52 -12.70 -2.64
CA LEU A 76 1.43 -12.35 -1.57
C LEU A 76 0.65 -12.08 -0.27
N SER A 77 1.08 -12.64 0.85
CA SER A 77 0.40 -12.53 2.16
C SER A 77 1.37 -12.85 3.31
N GLY A 78 1.04 -12.41 4.53
CA GLY A 78 1.84 -12.65 5.74
C GLY A 78 3.24 -12.05 5.67
N ASP A 79 4.24 -12.75 6.20
CA ASP A 79 5.64 -12.29 6.27
C ASP A 79 6.20 -11.89 4.89
N ARG A 80 5.79 -12.59 3.83
CA ARG A 80 6.21 -12.26 2.46
C ARG A 80 5.69 -10.91 1.98
N LEU A 81 4.52 -10.50 2.45
CA LEU A 81 3.96 -9.17 2.16
C LEU A 81 4.77 -8.09 2.88
N ALA A 82 5.12 -8.31 4.14
CA ALA A 82 5.97 -7.40 4.90
C ALA A 82 7.36 -7.24 4.26
N ASP A 83 8.00 -8.36 3.88
CA ASP A 83 9.31 -8.35 3.20
C ASP A 83 9.27 -7.58 1.88
N TRP A 84 8.22 -7.81 1.09
CA TRP A 84 8.03 -7.09 -0.18
C TRP A 84 7.81 -5.60 0.05
N LEU A 85 6.96 -5.24 1.02
CA LEU A 85 6.67 -3.86 1.35
C LEU A 85 7.95 -3.13 1.76
N GLN A 86 8.75 -3.73 2.64
CA GLN A 86 10.04 -3.16 3.05
C GLN A 86 10.99 -2.96 1.88
N ARG A 87 11.09 -3.93 0.95
CA ARG A 87 11.92 -3.79 -0.26
C ARG A 87 11.40 -2.69 -1.20
N SER A 88 10.10 -2.60 -1.39
CA SER A 88 9.48 -1.57 -2.23
C SER A 88 9.73 -0.17 -1.67
N LEU A 89 9.61 0.00 -0.35
CA LEU A 89 9.90 1.26 0.33
C LEU A 89 11.37 1.66 0.23
N ASN A 90 12.29 0.71 0.40
CA ASN A 90 13.73 0.97 0.23
C ASN A 90 14.07 1.38 -1.21
N SER A 91 13.36 0.82 -2.20
CA SER A 91 13.57 1.13 -3.61
C SER A 91 13.02 2.51 -3.99
N SER A 92 11.91 2.95 -3.39
CA SER A 92 11.35 4.27 -3.64
C SER A 92 12.19 5.38 -3.00
N ASN A 93 12.70 5.16 -1.78
CA ASN A 93 13.56 6.12 -1.07
C ASN A 93 14.98 6.29 -1.65
N SER A 94 15.28 5.67 -2.80
CA SER A 94 16.59 5.71 -3.47
C SER A 94 16.61 6.59 -4.73
N ALA A 95 15.54 7.35 -5.00
CA ALA A 95 15.40 8.21 -6.18
C ALA A 95 15.84 9.66 -5.94
#